data_AF-A0A662ENG0-F1
#
_entry.id   AF-A0A662ENG0-F1
#
_cell.length_a   1.000
_cell.length_b   1.000
_cell.length_c   1.000
_cell.angle_alpha   90.00
_cell.angle_beta   90.00
_cell.angle_gamma   90.00
#
_symmetry.space_group_name_H-M   'P 1'
#
loop_
_entity.id
_entity.type
_entity.pdbx_description
1 polymer ?
#
loop_
_entity_poly.entity_id
_entity_poly.type
_entity_poly.pdbx_seq_one_letter_code
_entity_poly.pdbx_strand_id
1 'polypeptide(L)'
;MPDDTRIYDLVSYMVVSARNLLDETPLYGPFRLVDAASRLIILLDEEGAITPELRELRDKIETGKYSVMQDQEEFRAYLDSLITVIVDKMILHQGKGVVGENRHLNQEESKQ
;
A
#
# COMPACT_ATOMS: atom_id res chain seq x y z
N MET A 1 -17.97 -2.45 9.06
CA MET A 1 -17.25 -1.45 9.86
C MET A 1 -16.30 -2.26 10.70
N PRO A 2 -14.98 -2.06 10.55
CA PRO A 2 -14.02 -2.90 11.24
C PRO A 2 -14.29 -2.79 12.74
N ASP A 3 -14.21 -3.92 13.45
CA ASP A 3 -14.26 -3.93 14.91
C ASP A 3 -13.29 -2.86 15.41
N ASP A 4 -13.82 -1.83 16.09
CA ASP A 4 -13.07 -0.67 16.56
C ASP A 4 -11.78 -1.12 17.26
N THR A 5 -11.82 -2.26 17.95
CA THR A 5 -10.69 -2.92 18.61
C THR A 5 -9.48 -3.08 17.68
N ARG A 6 -9.65 -3.55 16.45
CA ARG A 6 -8.51 -3.83 15.54
C ARG A 6 -7.93 -2.57 14.92
N ILE A 7 -8.77 -1.57 14.69
CA ILE A 7 -8.28 -0.24 14.29
C ILE A 7 -7.49 0.37 15.45
N TYR A 8 -7.99 0.25 16.68
CA TYR A 8 -7.27 0.62 17.89
C TYR A 8 -5.96 -0.15 18.03
N ASP A 9 -5.89 -1.44 17.69
CA ASP A 9 -4.66 -2.23 17.72
C ASP A 9 -3.63 -1.71 16.72
N LEU A 10 -4.04 -1.38 15.48
CA LEU A 10 -3.14 -0.81 14.48
C LEU A 10 -2.64 0.58 14.91
N VAL A 11 -3.52 1.43 15.43
CA VAL A 11 -3.15 2.75 15.95
C VAL A 11 -2.19 2.61 17.13
N SER A 12 -2.48 1.70 18.06
CA SER A 12 -1.63 1.42 19.22
C SER A 12 -0.26 0.92 18.77
N TYR A 13 -0.22 0.00 17.81
CA TYR A 13 1.03 -0.47 17.20
C TYR A 13 1.85 0.69 16.64
N MET A 14 1.24 1.59 15.87
CA MET A 14 1.94 2.74 15.27
C MET A 14 2.46 3.72 16.33
N VAL A 15 1.66 4.05 17.34
CA VAL A 15 2.03 5.00 18.40
C VAL A 15 3.12 4.44 19.32
N VAL A 16 2.99 3.18 19.75
CA VAL A 16 4.01 2.51 20.56
C VAL A 16 5.30 2.35 19.76
N SER A 17 5.19 1.97 18.49
CA SER A 17 6.32 1.92 17.56
C SER A 17 7.05 3.26 17.47
N ALA A 18 6.32 4.37 17.29
CA ALA A 18 6.91 5.69 17.20
C ALA A 18 7.66 6.09 18.47
N ARG A 19 7.11 5.80 19.66
CA ARG A 19 7.81 6.05 20.92
C ARG A 19 9.08 5.21 21.03
N ASN A 20 9.00 3.92 20.71
CA ASN A 20 10.13 3.00 20.89
C ASN A 20 11.30 3.33 19.97
N LEU A 21 11.04 3.90 18.79
CA LEU A 21 12.07 4.37 17.86
C LEU A 21 12.99 5.46 18.43
N LEU A 22 12.59 6.15 19.51
CA LEU A 22 13.48 7.09 20.20
C LEU A 22 14.67 6.40 20.89
N ASP A 23 14.52 5.12 21.23
CA ASP A 23 15.51 4.34 21.99
C ASP A 23 16.07 3.12 21.22
N GLU A 24 15.69 2.95 19.94
CA GLU A 24 16.03 1.78 19.12
C GLU A 24 16.86 2.16 17.88
N THR A 25 17.37 1.14 17.17
CA THR A 25 18.08 1.34 15.89
C THR A 25 17.19 2.05 14.86
N PRO A 26 17.67 3.09 14.17
CA PRO A 26 16.86 3.85 13.20
C PRO A 26 16.21 3.01 12.09
N LEU A 27 16.83 1.90 11.68
CA LEU A 27 16.32 1.02 10.64
C LEU A 27 14.99 0.33 10.99
N TYR A 28 14.65 0.21 12.29
CA TYR A 28 13.35 -0.33 12.68
C TYR A 28 12.18 0.59 12.32
N GLY A 29 12.44 1.89 12.10
CA GLY A 29 11.41 2.85 11.73
C GLY A 29 10.80 2.53 10.38
N PRO A 30 11.59 2.53 9.29
CA PRO A 30 11.12 2.13 7.97
C PRO A 30 10.48 0.73 7.96
N PHE A 31 11.01 -0.23 8.71
CA PHE A 31 10.42 -1.57 8.82
C PHE A 31 9.01 -1.53 9.41
N ARG A 32 8.81 -0.83 10.54
CA ARG A 32 7.51 -0.71 11.20
C ARG A 32 6.48 0.04 10.36
N LEU A 33 6.92 1.00 9.54
CA LEU A 33 6.03 1.67 8.59
C LEU A 33 5.52 0.71 7.52
N VAL A 34 6.39 -0.14 6.97
CA VAL A 34 6.03 -1.15 5.98
C VAL A 34 5.14 -2.24 6.59
N ASP A 35 5.43 -2.69 7.81
CA ASP A 35 4.58 -3.64 8.54
C ASP A 35 3.20 -3.03 8.88
N ALA A 36 3.14 -1.76 9.28
CA ALA A 36 1.88 -1.04 9.49
C ALA A 36 1.06 -0.94 8.19
N ALA A 37 1.72 -0.68 7.05
CA ALA A 37 1.05 -0.65 5.74
C ALA A 37 0.46 -2.02 5.38
N SER A 38 1.18 -3.12 5.62
CA SER A 38 0.65 -4.47 5.41
C SER A 38 -0.57 -4.76 6.29
N ARG A 39 -0.50 -4.43 7.58
CA ARG A 39 -1.63 -4.57 8.51
C ARG A 39 -2.84 -3.76 8.06
N LEU A 40 -2.64 -2.53 7.60
CA LEU A 40 -3.74 -1.72 7.06
C LEU A 40 -4.39 -2.39 5.84
N ILE A 41 -3.59 -2.93 4.91
CA ILE A 41 -4.13 -3.64 3.74
C ILE A 41 -4.92 -4.88 4.14
N ILE A 42 -4.49 -5.61 5.19
CA ILE A 42 -5.25 -6.74 5.73
C ILE A 42 -6.62 -6.27 6.26
N LEU A 43 -6.67 -5.18 7.03
CA LEU A 43 -7.94 -4.62 7.50
C LEU A 43 -8.86 -4.22 6.34
N LEU A 44 -8.30 -3.69 5.24
CA LEU A 44 -9.07 -3.36 4.03
C LEU A 44 -9.60 -4.62 3.31
N ASP A 45 -8.83 -5.72 3.28
CA ASP A 45 -9.25 -7.03 2.73
C ASP A 45 -10.49 -7.54 3.46
N GLU A 46 -10.46 -7.48 4.79
CA GLU A 46 -11.52 -8.00 5.64
C GLU A 46 -12.81 -7.17 5.57
N GLU A 47 -12.71 -5.86 5.29
CA GLU A 47 -13.86 -5.00 5.01
C GLU A 47 -14.34 -5.07 3.54
N GLY A 48 -13.73 -5.92 2.71
CA GLY A 48 -14.08 -6.06 1.29
C GLY A 48 -13.66 -4.87 0.42
N ALA A 49 -12.76 -4.02 0.91
CA ALA A 49 -12.28 -2.82 0.24
C ALA A 49 -10.91 -2.99 -0.44
N ILE A 50 -10.39 -4.21 -0.49
CA ILE A 50 -9.10 -4.50 -1.13
C ILE A 50 -9.19 -4.50 -2.66
N THR A 51 -8.15 -3.98 -3.31
CA THR A 51 -7.96 -4.11 -4.74
C THR A 51 -6.87 -5.14 -5.06
N PRO A 52 -6.83 -5.70 -6.29
CA PRO A 52 -5.75 -6.58 -6.71
C PRO A 52 -4.36 -5.95 -6.53
N GLU A 53 -4.24 -4.64 -6.75
CA GLU A 53 -3.01 -3.88 -6.60
C GLU A 53 -2.55 -3.80 -5.14
N LEU A 54 -3.47 -3.53 -4.21
CA LEU A 54 -3.16 -3.53 -2.78
C LEU A 54 -2.79 -4.95 -2.29
N ARG A 55 -3.46 -5.98 -2.81
CA ARG A 55 -3.12 -7.37 -2.51
C ARG A 55 -1.69 -7.72 -2.96
N GLU A 56 -1.32 -7.36 -4.18
CA GLU A 56 0.04 -7.55 -4.71
C GLU A 56 1.08 -6.80 -3.86
N LEU A 57 0.79 -5.55 -3.48
CA LEU A 57 1.68 -4.76 -2.64
C LEU A 57 1.89 -5.43 -1.27
N ARG A 58 0.82 -5.88 -0.62
CA ARG A 58 0.90 -6.62 0.66
C ARG A 58 1.75 -7.87 0.52
N ASP A 59 1.53 -8.67 -0.52
CA ASP A 59 2.28 -9.93 -0.71
C ASP A 59 3.78 -9.67 -0.89
N LYS A 60 4.15 -8.59 -1.61
CA LYS A 60 5.55 -8.14 -1.70
C LYS A 60 6.10 -7.68 -0.35
N ILE A 61 5.29 -6.95 0.43
CA ILE A 61 5.68 -6.53 1.77
C ILE A 61 5.96 -7.74 2.66
N GLU A 62 5.03 -8.69 2.75
CA GLU A 62 5.17 -9.87 3.62
C GLU A 62 6.37 -10.75 3.23
N THR A 63 6.64 -10.87 1.93
CA THR A 63 7.79 -11.64 1.42
C THR A 63 9.12 -10.98 1.74
N GLY A 64 9.20 -9.64 1.71
CA GLY A 64 10.44 -8.89 1.88
C GLY A 64 10.69 -8.34 3.29
N LYS A 65 9.68 -8.22 4.15
CA LYS A 65 9.84 -7.52 5.45
C LYS A 65 10.82 -8.17 6.43
N TYR A 66 11.22 -9.43 6.21
CA TYR A 66 12.22 -10.11 7.04
C TYR A 66 13.65 -10.05 6.44
N SER A 67 13.83 -9.66 5.18
CA SER A 67 15.17 -9.42 4.61
C SER A 67 15.88 -8.24 5.27
N VAL A 68 15.09 -7.36 5.90
CA VAL A 68 15.46 -6.18 6.69
C VAL A 68 16.56 -6.43 7.74
N MET A 69 16.70 -7.66 8.24
CA MET A 69 17.58 -7.95 9.37
C MET A 69 19.04 -8.27 8.98
N GLN A 70 19.41 -8.21 7.70
CA GLN A 70 20.70 -8.73 7.22
C GLN A 70 21.62 -7.65 6.62
N ASP A 71 21.12 -6.75 5.77
CA ASP A 71 21.94 -5.73 5.09
C ASP A 71 21.15 -4.44 4.83
N GLN A 72 21.78 -3.28 5.08
CA GLN A 72 21.14 -1.97 4.97
C GLN A 72 20.87 -1.55 3.52
N GLU A 73 21.75 -1.91 2.58
CA GLU A 73 21.59 -1.60 1.16
C GLU A 73 20.54 -2.51 0.52
N GLU A 74 20.50 -3.79 0.89
CA GLU A 74 19.42 -4.70 0.50
C GLU A 74 18.07 -4.19 1.01
N PHE A 75 18.01 -3.70 2.26
CA PHE A 75 16.79 -3.13 2.80
C PHE A 75 16.36 -1.88 2.03
N ARG A 76 17.31 -1.00 1.70
CA ARG A 76 17.05 0.18 0.87
C ARG A 76 16.49 -0.20 -0.51
N ALA A 77 17.16 -1.13 -1.20
CA ALA A 77 16.74 -1.59 -2.52
C ALA A 77 15.34 -2.23 -2.47
N TYR A 78 15.03 -2.95 -1.39
CA TYR A 78 13.70 -3.46 -1.14
C TYR A 78 12.66 -2.34 -1.00
N LEU A 79 12.92 -1.30 -0.20
CA LEU A 79 12.02 -0.16 -0.07
C LEU A 79 11.81 0.56 -1.41
N ASP A 80 12.87 0.75 -2.19
CA ASP A 80 12.81 1.34 -3.53
C ASP A 80 11.93 0.49 -4.48
N SER A 81 11.98 -0.84 -4.34
CA SER A 81 11.12 -1.75 -5.11
C SER A 81 9.64 -1.60 -4.75
N LEU A 82 9.30 -1.37 -3.47
CA LEU A 82 7.92 -1.11 -3.05
C LEU A 82 7.41 0.22 -3.61
N ILE A 83 8.25 1.26 -3.59
CA ILE A 83 7.93 2.57 -4.16
C ILE A 83 7.64 2.44 -5.66
N THR A 84 8.47 1.69 -6.39
CA THR A 84 8.29 1.45 -7.83
C THR A 84 6.92 0.81 -8.12
N VAL A 85 6.54 -0.21 -7.34
CA VAL A 85 5.22 -0.84 -7.47
C VAL A 85 4.09 0.16 -7.26
N ILE A 86 4.17 0.99 -6.20
CA ILE A 86 3.14 1.99 -5.91
C ILE A 86 3.03 2.98 -7.07
N VAL A 87 4.15 3.52 -7.56
CA VAL A 87 4.19 4.49 -8.65
C VAL A 87 3.61 3.90 -9.94
N ASP A 88 4.03 2.69 -10.32
CA ASP A 88 3.52 2.02 -11.52
C ASP A 88 2.00 1.85 -11.47
N LYS A 89 1.46 1.44 -10.32
CA LYS A 89 0.00 1.30 -10.15
C LYS A 89 -0.70 2.66 -10.18
N MET A 90 -0.15 3.70 -9.56
CA MET A 90 -0.73 5.04 -9.60
C MET A 90 -0.81 5.60 -11.03
N ILE A 91 0.24 5.44 -11.83
CA ILE A 91 0.27 5.87 -13.23
C ILE A 91 -0.78 5.11 -14.07
N LEU A 92 -0.92 3.80 -13.84
CA LEU A 92 -1.94 2.99 -14.52
C LEU A 92 -3.38 3.41 -14.18
N HIS A 93 -3.64 3.84 -12.94
CA HIS A 93 -4.95 4.38 -12.55
C HIS A 93 -5.23 5.76 -13.18
N GLN A 94 -4.22 6.61 -13.33
CA GLN A 94 -4.34 7.92 -14.00
C GLN A 94 -4.56 7.76 -15.53
N GLY A 95 -3.96 6.75 -16.16
CA GLY A 95 -4.12 6.47 -17.60
C GLY A 95 -5.49 5.89 -17.99
N LYS A 96 -6.20 5.23 -17.08
CA LYS A 96 -7.54 4.66 -17.33
C LYS A 96 -8.68 5.70 -17.24
N GLY A 97 -8.44 6.88 -16.66
CA GLY A 97 -9.43 7.96 -16.57
C GLY A 97 -9.71 8.71 -17.87
N VAL A 98 -8.82 8.65 -18.87
CA VAL A 98 -8.92 9.45 -20.11
C VAL A 98 -9.64 8.71 -21.24
N VAL A 99 -9.67 7.37 -21.22
CA VAL A 99 -10.19 6.56 -22.34
C VAL A 99 -11.67 6.15 -22.18
N GLY A 100 -12.27 6.41 -21.01
CA GLY A 100 -13.61 5.97 -20.65
C GLY A 100 -14.78 6.87 -21.08
N GLU A 101 -14.58 8.17 -21.29
CA GLU A 101 -15.70 9.12 -21.47
C GLU A 101 -16.05 9.48 -22.92
N ASN A 102 -15.23 9.10 -23.91
CA ASN A 102 -15.42 9.55 -25.30
C ASN A 102 -16.07 8.53 -26.25
N ARG A 103 -16.92 7.61 -25.76
CA ARG A 103 -17.57 6.59 -26.62
C ARG A 103 -19.11 6.60 -26.66
N HIS A 104 -19.75 7.68 -26.24
CA HIS A 104 -21.23 7.76 -26.26
C HIS A 104 -21.86 8.98 -26.96
N LEU A 105 -21.12 9.79 -27.73
CA LEU A 105 -21.72 10.97 -28.39
C LEU A 105 -21.78 10.95 -29.93
N ASN A 106 -21.36 9.89 -30.62
CA ASN A 106 -21.39 9.86 -32.09
C ASN A 106 -22.29 8.76 -32.69
N GLN A 107 -23.58 8.71 -32.31
CA GLN A 107 -24.56 7.92 -33.07
C GLN A 107 -25.90 8.62 -33.40
N GLU A 108 -26.13 9.89 -33.05
CA GLU A 108 -27.43 10.53 -33.31
C GLU A 108 -27.49 11.57 -34.44
N GLU A 109 -26.40 12.01 -35.06
CA GLU A 109 -26.46 13.09 -36.07
C GLU A 109 -26.41 12.66 -37.56
N SER A 110 -26.75 11.42 -37.91
CA SER A 110 -26.85 10.99 -39.32
C SER A 110 -28.26 10.64 -39.79
N LYS A 111 -29.30 11.12 -39.09
CA LYS A 111 -30.69 11.02 -39.57
C LYS A 111 -31.46 12.31 -39.30
N GLN A 112 -31.24 13.31 -40.15
CA GLN A 112 -32.28 14.25 -40.59
C GLN A 112 -31.83 14.99 -41.85
#